data_AF-A0A7X8S606-F1
#
_entry.id   AF-A0A7X8S606-F1
#
_cell.length_a   1.000
_cell.length_b   1.000
_cell.length_c   1.000
_cell.angle_alpha   90.00
_cell.angle_beta   90.00
_cell.angle_gamma   90.00
#
_symmetry.space_group_name_H-M   'P 1'
#
loop_
_entity.id
_entity.type
_entity.pdbx_description
1 polymer ?
#
loop_
_entity_poly.entity_id
_entity_poly.type
_entity_poly.pdbx_seq_one_letter_code
_entity_poly.pdbx_strand_id
1 'polypeptide(L)'
;MLDDPAAWPAGAGLYCMMNEGDLMLNHSRFQLVPWVETADGGDEIVALQVSILGFIFVLLLEPFDPERYPVLAAAKYRPSRIEIRYPRSISWVTISWEDAHQHGTLTVQHVQTVIPTEIAAQGG
;
A
#
# COMPACT_ATOMS: atom_id res chain seq x y z
N MET A 1 -10.73 8.24 -15.55
CA MET A 1 -9.45 8.47 -14.85
C MET A 1 -8.84 7.16 -14.41
N LEU A 2 -9.55 6.31 -13.63
CA LEU A 2 -9.05 4.96 -13.31
C LEU A 2 -8.90 4.07 -14.56
N ASP A 3 -9.77 4.24 -15.56
CA ASP A 3 -9.77 3.43 -16.79
C ASP A 3 -8.73 3.87 -17.84
N ASP A 4 -8.06 5.01 -17.62
CA ASP A 4 -7.01 5.52 -18.51
C ASP A 4 -5.77 5.92 -17.68
N PRO A 5 -4.82 4.98 -17.49
CA PRO A 5 -3.58 5.23 -16.77
C PRO A 5 -2.73 6.36 -17.37
N ALA A 6 -2.87 6.64 -18.68
CA ALA A 6 -2.14 7.72 -19.34
C ALA A 6 -2.68 9.11 -18.98
N ALA A 7 -3.92 9.19 -18.47
CA ALA A 7 -4.55 10.41 -17.99
C ALA A 7 -4.31 10.69 -16.50
N TRP A 8 -3.51 9.86 -15.80
CA TRP A 8 -3.24 10.06 -14.39
C TRP A 8 -2.40 11.33 -14.17
N PRO A 9 -2.78 12.19 -13.22
CA PRO A 9 -1.97 13.36 -12.88
C PRO A 9 -0.55 12.96 -12.44
N ALA A 10 0.39 13.90 -12.56
CA ALA A 10 1.76 13.66 -12.14
C ALA A 10 1.82 13.28 -10.64
N GLY A 11 2.43 12.13 -10.34
CA GLY A 11 2.49 11.59 -8.99
C GLY A 11 1.23 10.85 -8.53
N ALA A 12 0.12 10.88 -9.26
CA ALA A 12 -1.00 10.02 -8.93
C ALA A 12 -0.61 8.54 -9.10
N GLY A 13 -1.06 7.69 -8.18
CA GLY A 13 -0.86 6.25 -8.25
C GLY A 13 -0.62 5.58 -6.92
N LEU A 14 -0.04 4.38 -6.96
CA LEU A 14 0.10 3.52 -5.79
C LEU A 14 1.41 3.80 -5.05
N TYR A 15 1.28 4.06 -3.75
CA TYR A 15 2.37 4.27 -2.82
C TYR A 15 2.38 3.13 -1.81
N CYS A 16 3.51 2.46 -1.65
CA CYS A 16 3.71 1.52 -0.53
C CYS A 16 4.17 2.32 0.69
N MET A 17 3.37 2.27 1.76
CA MET A 17 3.62 3.03 2.99
C MET A 17 4.69 2.42 3.88
N MET A 18 5.10 1.19 3.58
CA MET A 18 6.12 0.45 4.31
C MET A 18 7.52 0.93 3.89
N ASN A 19 8.36 1.21 4.86
CA ASN A 19 9.76 1.58 4.67
C ASN A 19 10.69 0.38 4.92
N GLU A 20 11.94 0.54 4.50
CA GLU A 20 12.98 -0.43 4.84
C GLU A 20 13.17 -0.52 6.35
N GLY A 21 13.18 -1.75 6.87
CA GLY A 21 13.30 -2.03 8.31
C GLY A 21 11.96 -2.11 9.05
N ASP A 22 10.85 -1.72 8.43
CA ASP A 22 9.53 -1.86 9.06
C ASP A 22 9.16 -3.34 9.24
N LEU A 23 8.57 -3.64 10.40
CA LEU A 23 7.98 -4.95 10.69
C LEU A 23 6.47 -4.89 10.50
N MET A 24 5.92 -5.91 9.85
CA MET A 24 4.47 -6.09 9.72
C MET A 24 4.07 -7.52 10.09
N LEU A 25 2.82 -7.66 10.55
CA LEU A 25 2.19 -8.95 10.73
C LEU A 25 1.42 -9.31 9.47
N ASN A 26 1.79 -10.42 8.82
CA ASN A 26 0.99 -10.96 7.75
C ASN A 26 -0.34 -11.48 8.32
N HIS A 27 -1.45 -10.94 7.83
CA HIS A 27 -2.80 -11.35 8.17
C HIS A 27 -3.69 -11.37 6.93
N SER A 28 -4.72 -12.22 6.91
CA SER A 28 -5.66 -12.36 5.79
C SER A 28 -6.64 -11.18 5.63
N ARG A 29 -6.56 -10.16 6.50
CA ARG A 29 -7.42 -8.99 6.41
C ARG A 29 -7.15 -8.21 5.12
N PHE A 30 -8.25 -7.89 4.43
CA PHE A 30 -8.29 -6.98 3.30
C PHE A 30 -9.16 -5.77 3.66
N GLN A 31 -8.64 -4.56 3.49
CA GLN A 31 -9.38 -3.33 3.79
C GLN A 31 -9.19 -2.29 2.69
N LEU A 32 -10.27 -1.58 2.39
CA LEU A 32 -10.31 -0.41 1.53
C LEU A 32 -10.85 0.75 2.37
N VAL A 33 -10.08 1.82 2.50
CA VAL A 33 -10.47 3.00 3.29
C VAL A 33 -10.30 4.23 2.41
N PRO A 34 -11.40 4.88 1.97
CA PRO A 34 -11.30 6.10 1.18
C PRO A 34 -10.80 7.25 2.05
N TRP A 35 -9.94 8.08 1.47
CA TRP A 35 -9.62 9.40 2.00
C TRP A 35 -10.52 10.39 1.28
N VAL A 36 -11.35 11.08 2.05
CA VAL A 36 -12.29 12.08 1.54
C VAL A 36 -11.82 13.46 1.93
N GLU A 37 -11.97 14.39 1.01
CA GLU A 37 -11.86 15.81 1.29
C GLU A 37 -13.19 16.49 1.01
N THR A 38 -13.58 17.37 1.93
CA THR A 38 -14.78 18.18 1.78
C THR A 38 -14.37 19.56 1.31
N ALA A 39 -14.69 19.89 0.06
CA ALA A 39 -14.49 21.22 -0.52
C ALA A 39 -15.78 21.66 -1.21
N ASP A 40 -16.11 22.95 -1.12
CA ASP A 40 -17.24 23.60 -1.82
C ASP A 40 -18.60 22.86 -1.75
N GLY A 41 -18.86 22.16 -0.64
CA GLY A 41 -20.15 21.53 -0.36
C GLY A 41 -20.30 20.07 -0.85
N GLY A 42 -19.22 19.41 -1.27
CA GLY A 42 -19.20 17.99 -1.60
C GLY A 42 -18.02 17.24 -0.99
N ASP A 43 -18.21 15.94 -0.73
CA ASP A 43 -17.13 15.03 -0.35
C ASP A 43 -16.55 14.37 -1.61
N GLU A 44 -15.27 14.60 -1.87
CA GLU A 44 -14.54 14.01 -2.99
C GLU A 44 -13.51 12.99 -2.47
N ILE A 45 -13.42 11.84 -3.14
CA ILE A 45 -12.42 10.83 -2.79
C ILE A 45 -11.10 11.20 -3.46
N VAL A 46 -10.10 11.55 -2.64
CA VAL A 46 -8.77 11.97 -3.12
C VAL A 46 -7.76 10.84 -3.11
N ALA A 47 -7.97 9.82 -2.27
CA ALA A 47 -7.13 8.62 -2.23
C ALA A 47 -7.90 7.40 -1.72
N LEU A 48 -7.32 6.21 -1.93
CA LEU A 48 -7.82 4.96 -1.37
C LEU A 48 -6.68 4.22 -0.68
N GLN A 49 -6.76 4.09 0.64
CA GLN A 49 -5.86 3.22 1.38
C GLN A 49 -6.29 1.76 1.20
N VAL A 50 -5.34 0.91 0.82
CA VAL A 50 -5.51 -0.53 0.62
C VAL A 50 -4.62 -1.26 1.61
N SER A 51 -5.20 -2.12 2.45
CA SER A 51 -4.44 -3.05 3.28
C SER A 51 -4.67 -4.49 2.83
N ILE A 52 -3.58 -5.23 2.61
CA ILE A 52 -3.61 -6.61 2.16
C ILE A 52 -2.39 -7.36 2.67
N LEU A 53 -2.57 -8.52 3.31
CA LEU A 53 -1.47 -9.36 3.81
C LEU A 53 -0.47 -8.65 4.72
N GLY A 54 -0.93 -7.64 5.48
CA GLY A 54 -0.10 -6.79 6.34
C GLY A 54 0.55 -5.60 5.62
N PHE A 55 0.56 -5.57 4.29
CA PHE A 55 1.00 -4.40 3.53
C PHE A 55 -0.05 -3.29 3.61
N ILE A 56 0.43 -2.04 3.59
CA ILE A 56 -0.39 -0.84 3.50
C ILE A 56 0.05 -0.06 2.27
N PHE A 57 -0.91 0.20 1.39
CA PHE A 57 -0.74 1.03 0.22
C PHE A 57 -1.71 2.20 0.25
N VAL A 58 -1.36 3.29 -0.43
CA VAL A 58 -2.27 4.39 -0.74
C VAL A 58 -2.31 4.54 -2.26
N LEU A 59 -3.49 4.41 -2.85
CA LEU A 59 -3.76 4.79 -4.23
C LEU A 59 -4.19 6.26 -4.23
N LEU A 60 -3.27 7.16 -4.54
CA LEU A 60 -3.55 8.60 -4.68
C LEU A 60 -4.19 8.86 -6.05
N LEU A 61 -5.31 9.56 -6.08
CA LEU A 61 -6.11 9.80 -7.29
C LEU A 61 -5.86 11.17 -7.93
N GLU A 62 -5.01 11.99 -7.31
CA GLU A 62 -4.75 13.37 -7.69
C GLU A 62 -3.24 13.67 -7.69
N PRO A 63 -2.79 14.87 -8.12
CA PRO A 63 -1.37 15.19 -8.13
C PRO A 63 -0.72 15.02 -6.75
N PHE A 64 0.49 14.48 -6.72
CA PHE A 64 1.23 14.39 -5.47
C PHE A 64 1.75 15.78 -5.06
N ASP A 65 1.28 16.23 -3.90
CA ASP A 65 1.78 17.41 -3.20
C ASP A 65 2.38 16.96 -1.84
N PRO A 66 3.70 17.12 -1.63
CA PRO A 66 4.35 16.73 -0.38
C PRO A 66 3.93 17.57 0.83
N GLU A 67 3.41 18.78 0.64
CA GLU A 67 2.88 19.61 1.74
C GLU A 67 1.53 19.07 2.22
N ARG A 68 0.69 18.60 1.29
CA ARG A 68 -0.62 18.00 1.58
C ARG A 68 -0.52 16.53 2.01
N TYR A 69 0.42 15.78 1.44
CA TYR A 69 0.63 14.36 1.70
C TYR A 69 2.03 14.04 2.20
N PRO A 70 2.47 14.61 3.34
CA PRO A 70 3.82 14.41 3.85
C PRO A 70 4.12 12.93 4.14
N VAL A 71 3.10 12.14 4.48
CA VAL A 71 3.21 10.71 4.73
C VAL A 71 3.63 9.90 3.48
N LEU A 72 3.35 10.41 2.27
CA LEU A 72 3.71 9.74 1.01
C LEU A 72 5.13 10.11 0.55
N ALA A 73 5.78 11.11 1.15
CA ALA A 73 7.09 11.61 0.70
C ALA A 73 8.21 10.55 0.80
N ALA A 74 8.14 9.68 1.81
CA ALA A 74 9.07 8.56 1.98
C ALA A 74 8.57 7.24 1.37
N ALA A 75 7.30 7.20 0.94
CA ALA A 75 6.67 5.98 0.47
C ALA A 75 7.23 5.54 -0.89
N LYS A 76 7.29 4.22 -1.12
CA LYS A 76 7.73 3.70 -2.41
C LYS A 76 6.63 3.90 -3.45
N TYR A 77 6.85 4.82 -4.37
CA TYR A 77 5.96 5.07 -5.51
C TYR A 77 6.06 3.95 -6.57
N ARG A 78 4.89 3.45 -7.00
CA ARG A 78 4.66 2.45 -8.04
C ARG A 78 5.65 1.26 -8.00
N PRO A 79 5.57 0.38 -6.99
CA PRO A 79 6.39 -0.82 -7.00
C PRO A 79 5.98 -1.77 -8.15
N SER A 80 6.94 -2.43 -8.81
CA SER A 80 6.67 -3.45 -9.85
C SER A 80 6.41 -4.84 -9.28
N ARG A 81 6.97 -5.11 -8.11
CA ARG A 81 6.97 -6.44 -7.52
C ARG A 81 7.16 -6.35 -6.02
N ILE A 82 6.56 -7.30 -5.34
CA ILE A 82 6.80 -7.61 -3.93
C ILE A 82 7.37 -9.02 -3.88
N GLU A 83 8.65 -9.14 -3.54
CA GLU A 83 9.32 -10.42 -3.33
C GLU A 83 9.27 -10.79 -1.86
N ILE A 84 8.75 -11.97 -1.54
CA ILE A 84 8.56 -12.49 -0.19
C ILE A 84 9.49 -13.67 -0.01
N ARG A 85 10.52 -13.50 0.82
CA ARG A 85 11.55 -14.50 1.11
C ARG A 85 11.23 -15.26 2.38
N TYR A 86 11.10 -16.57 2.24
CA TYR A 86 11.04 -17.53 3.34
C TYR A 86 12.36 -18.30 3.43
N PRO A 87 12.65 -19.00 4.56
CA PRO A 87 13.91 -19.74 4.71
C PRO A 87 14.20 -20.77 3.61
N ARG A 88 13.18 -21.29 2.93
CA ARG A 88 13.30 -22.34 1.91
C ARG A 88 12.62 -22.04 0.58
N SER A 89 12.02 -20.86 0.42
CA SER A 89 11.26 -20.51 -0.78
C SER A 89 11.20 -19.01 -1.00
N ILE A 90 10.95 -18.61 -2.24
CA ILE A 90 10.67 -17.23 -2.62
C ILE A 90 9.31 -17.23 -3.30
N SER A 91 8.40 -16.41 -2.81
CA SER A 91 7.11 -16.10 -3.46
C SER A 91 7.14 -14.66 -3.92
N TRP A 92 6.35 -14.30 -4.93
CA TRP A 92 6.27 -12.91 -5.36
C TRP A 92 4.88 -12.54 -5.84
N VAL A 93 4.54 -11.26 -5.67
CA VAL A 93 3.38 -10.61 -6.27
C VAL A 93 3.91 -9.61 -7.28
N THR A 94 3.44 -9.69 -8.53
CA THR A 94 3.82 -8.73 -9.58
C THR A 94 2.71 -7.70 -9.74
N ILE A 95 3.09 -6.43 -9.80
CA ILE A 95 2.22 -5.28 -10.05
C ILE A 95 2.64 -4.73 -11.40
N SER A 96 1.74 -4.78 -12.37
CA SER A 96 2.01 -4.33 -13.73
C SER A 96 1.51 -2.90 -13.92
N TRP A 97 2.32 -2.07 -14.54
CA TRP A 97 2.02 -0.69 -14.85
C TRP A 97 1.95 -0.53 -16.37
N GLU A 98 0.93 0.14 -16.85
CA GLU A 98 0.80 0.52 -18.27
C GLU A 98 1.46 1.88 -18.48
N ASP A 99 2.77 1.95 -18.24
CA ASP A 99 3.58 3.13 -18.53
C ASP A 99 4.95 2.71 -19.08
N ALA A 100 5.74 3.67 -19.55
CA ALA A 100 7.08 3.43 -20.08
C ALA A 100 8.17 3.41 -18.98
N HIS A 101 7.79 3.45 -17.70
CA HIS A 101 8.73 3.63 -16.60
C HIS A 101 9.21 2.28 -16.03
N GLN A 102 10.47 2.25 -15.61
CA GLN A 102 10.97 1.16 -14.78
C GLN A 102 10.55 1.38 -13.32
N HIS A 103 9.96 0.35 -12.74
CA HIS A 103 9.41 0.35 -11.39
C HIS A 103 10.22 -0.55 -10.47
N GLY A 104 10.52 -0.08 -9.25
CA GLY A 104 11.37 -0.80 -8.31
C GLY A 104 10.68 -2.01 -7.66
N THR A 105 11.46 -3.01 -7.27
CA THR A 105 10.98 -4.16 -6.48
C THR A 105 11.07 -3.88 -4.99
N LEU A 106 10.04 -4.28 -4.23
CA LEU A 106 10.03 -4.36 -2.78
C LEU A 106 10.45 -5.77 -2.35
N THR A 107 11.31 -5.86 -1.34
CA THR A 107 11.73 -7.15 -0.76
C THR A 107 11.26 -7.24 0.68
N VAL A 108 10.64 -8.35 1.03
CA VAL A 108 10.21 -8.67 2.39
C VAL A 108 10.80 -10.02 2.79
N GLN A 109 11.28 -10.09 4.02
CA GLN A 109 11.83 -11.31 4.59
C GLN A 109 10.98 -11.79 5.76
N HIS A 110 10.65 -13.07 5.76
CA HIS A 110 10.07 -13.71 6.94
C HIS A 110 11.11 -13.72 8.07
N VAL A 111 10.80 -13.00 9.15
CA VAL A 111 11.63 -12.93 10.36
C VAL A 111 11.26 -14.06 11.33
N GLN A 112 9.98 -14.17 11.69
CA GLN A 112 9.49 -15.17 12.62
C GLN A 112 7.98 -15.44 12.45
N THR A 113 7.53 -16.59 12.92
CA THR A 113 6.11 -16.93 13.02
C THR A 113 5.56 -16.44 14.36
N VAL A 114 4.43 -15.74 14.33
CA VAL A 114 3.72 -15.27 15.53
C VAL A 114 2.42 -16.04 15.62
N ILE A 115 2.16 -16.68 16.77
CA ILE A 115 0.87 -17.33 17.05
C ILE A 115 -0.06 -16.25 17.60
N PRO A 116 -1.21 -15.96 16.96
CA PRO A 116 -2.19 -15.05 17.53
C PRO A 116 -2.64 -15.64 18.86
N THR A 117 -2.39 -14.93 19.97
CA THR A 117 -2.90 -15.35 21.27
C THR A 117 -4.42 -15.37 21.18
N GLU A 118 -5.05 -16.54 21.31
CA GLU A 118 -6.50 -16.61 21.54
C GLU A 118 -6.81 -15.69 22.70
N ILE A 119 -7.65 -14.68 22.46
CA ILE A 119 -8.26 -13.91 23.54
C ILE A 119 -9.10 -14.93 24.30
N ALA A 120 -8.54 -15.47 25.37
CA ALA A 120 -9.29 -16.23 26.35
C ALA A 120 -10.48 -15.35 26.71
N ALA A 121 -11.67 -15.80 26.32
CA ALA A 121 -12.92 -15.24 26.79
C ALA A 121 -12.86 -15.29 28.31
N GLN A 122 -12.56 -14.15 28.94
CA GLN A 122 -12.70 -14.00 30.37
C GLN A 122 -14.19 -13.99 30.65
N GLY A 123 -14.70 -15.17 31.01
CA GLY A 123 -15.82 -15.27 31.91
C GLY A 123 -15.42 -14.70 33.27
N GLY A 124 -16.29 -13.85 33.81
CA GLY A 124 -16.22 -13.23 35.12
C GLY A 124 -17.44 -12.35 35.32
#